data_AF-A0A3C1NGY5-F1
#
_entry.id   AF-A0A3C1NGY5-F1
#
_cell.length_a   1.000
_cell.length_b   1.000
_cell.length_c   1.000
_cell.angle_alpha   90.00
_cell.angle_beta   90.00
_cell.angle_gamma   90.00
#
_symmetry.space_group_name_H-M   'P 1'
#
loop_
_entity.id
_entity.type
_entity.pdbx_description
1 polymer ?
#
loop_
_entity_poly.entity_id
_entity_poly.type
_entity_poly.pdbx_seq_one_letter_code
_entity_poly.pdbx_strand_id
1 'polypeptide(L)' 'EVMKEYKGSPALDAGLLAAAQAVEHYEISRYGTLRTWAEELGLNDAASLLQETLDEEKATDQALTEIAETVVNQEGEDA' A
#
# COMPACT_ATOMS: atom_id res chain seq x y z
N GLU A 1 -3.19 -15.52 -8.93
CA GLU A 1 -2.07 -16.40 -9.30
C GLU A 1 -1.30 -16.79 -8.03
N VAL A 2 -0.70 -15.83 -7.33
CA VAL A 2 -0.01 -15.99 -6.03
C VAL A 2 -0.74 -16.88 -5.01
N MET A 3 -2.02 -16.59 -4.70
CA MET A 3 -2.80 -17.39 -3.73
C MET A 3 -2.94 -18.88 -4.06
N LYS A 4 -2.93 -19.24 -5.36
CA LYS A 4 -3.06 -20.65 -5.78
C LYS A 4 -1.69 -21.33 -5.87
N GLU A 5 -0.67 -20.60 -6.31
CA GLU A 5 0.67 -21.15 -6.56
C GLU A 5 1.46 -21.38 -5.28
N TYR A 6 1.33 -20.50 -4.29
CA TYR A 6 2.09 -20.56 -3.04
C TYR A 6 1.27 -21.09 -1.87
N LYS A 7 0.12 -21.74 -2.13
CA LYS A 7 -0.79 -22.20 -1.07
C LYS A 7 -0.06 -23.13 -0.08
N GLY A 8 -0.01 -22.72 1.19
CA GLY A 8 0.67 -23.47 2.27
C GLY A 8 2.18 -23.28 2.33
N SER A 9 2.75 -22.37 1.53
CA SER A 9 4.15 -21.95 1.58
C SER A 9 4.30 -20.67 2.42
N PRO A 10 5.41 -20.50 3.17
CA PRO A 10 5.77 -19.22 3.80
C PRO A 10 5.83 -18.05 2.81
N ALA A 11 6.17 -18.32 1.54
CA ALA A 11 6.22 -17.31 0.48
C ALA A 11 4.85 -16.74 0.08
N LEU A 12 3.74 -17.33 0.54
CA LEU A 12 2.40 -16.83 0.25
C LEU A 12 2.17 -15.45 0.86
N ASP A 13 2.52 -15.27 2.13
CA ASP A 13 2.24 -14.03 2.86
C ASP A 13 3.10 -12.89 2.32
N ALA A 14 4.38 -13.16 2.03
CA ALA A 14 5.26 -12.22 1.34
C ALA A 14 4.72 -11.81 -0.04
N GLY A 15 4.22 -12.78 -0.83
CA GLY A 15 3.63 -12.51 -2.13
C GLY A 15 2.33 -11.70 -2.08
N LEU A 16 1.49 -11.95 -1.07
CA LEU A 16 0.26 -11.18 -0.82
C LEU A 16 0.58 -9.75 -0.38
N LEU A 17 1.54 -9.60 0.52
CA LEU A 17 1.96 -8.29 1.00
C LEU A 17 2.54 -7.45 -0.12
N ALA A 18 3.43 -8.02 -0.95
CA ALA A 18 3.98 -7.33 -2.11
C ALA A 18 2.89 -6.91 -3.12
N ALA A 19 1.87 -7.75 -3.31
CA ALA A 19 0.74 -7.42 -4.17
C ALA A 19 -0.11 -6.28 -3.57
N ALA A 20 -0.31 -6.26 -2.26
CA ALA A 20 -1.03 -5.19 -1.57
C ALA A 20 -0.27 -3.85 -1.70
N GLN A 21 1.03 -3.81 -1.41
CA GLN A 21 1.84 -2.59 -1.56
C GLN A 21 1.83 -2.04 -2.99
N ALA A 22 1.81 -2.93 -3.99
CA ALA A 22 1.70 -2.51 -5.39
C ALA A 22 0.35 -1.81 -5.69
N VAL A 23 -0.73 -2.22 -5.03
CA VAL A 23 -2.04 -1.55 -5.11
C VAL A 23 -1.98 -0.20 -4.40
N GLU A 24 -1.44 -0.12 -3.18
CA GLU A 24 -1.29 1.14 -2.46
C GLU A 24 -0.48 2.17 -3.26
N HIS A 25 0.64 1.76 -3.87
CA HIS A 25 1.44 2.63 -4.73
C HIS A 25 0.66 3.15 -5.95
N TYR A 26 -0.20 2.32 -6.53
CA TYR A 26 -1.09 2.75 -7.60
C TYR A 26 -2.03 3.83 -7.07
N GLU A 27 -2.67 3.62 -5.92
CA GLU A 27 -3.62 4.56 -5.33
C GLU A 27 -2.97 5.88 -4.91
N ILE A 28 -1.83 5.84 -4.22
CA ILE A 28 -1.04 7.02 -3.83
C ILE A 28 -0.72 7.89 -5.06
N SER A 29 -0.29 7.26 -6.17
CA SER A 29 0.04 7.99 -7.40
C SER A 29 -1.19 8.70 -8.00
N ARG A 30 -2.37 8.09 -7.88
CA ARG A 30 -3.62 8.57 -8.47
C ARG A 30 -4.24 9.65 -7.60
N TYR A 31 -4.36 9.42 -6.29
CA TYR A 31 -4.89 10.42 -5.36
C TYR A 31 -4.00 11.66 -5.28
N GLY A 32 -2.67 11.52 -5.30
CA GLY A 32 -1.76 12.66 -5.40
C GLY A 32 -2.01 13.52 -6.64
N THR A 33 -2.17 12.87 -7.81
CA THR A 33 -2.47 13.58 -9.07
C THR A 33 -3.83 14.26 -9.02
N LEU A 34 -4.88 13.54 -8.58
CA LEU A 34 -6.25 14.06 -8.53
C LEU A 34 -6.38 15.21 -7.55
N ARG A 35 -5.75 15.12 -6.37
CA ARG A 35 -5.75 16.18 -5.36
C ARG A 35 -5.17 17.46 -5.94
N THR A 36 -4.01 17.38 -6.60
CA THR A 36 -3.39 18.54 -7.24
C THR A 36 -4.27 19.13 -8.36
N TRP A 37 -4.94 18.31 -9.16
CA TRP A 37 -5.90 18.85 -10.14
C TRP A 37 -7.09 19.54 -9.48
N ALA A 38 -7.59 19.01 -8.35
CA ALA A 38 -8.68 19.64 -7.61
C ALA A 38 -8.25 21.02 -7.07
N GLU A 39 -7.02 21.16 -6.56
CA GLU A 39 -6.45 22.44 -6.14
C GLU A 39 -6.38 23.45 -7.29
N GLU A 40 -5.83 23.05 -8.44
CA GLU A 40 -5.71 23.90 -9.64
C GLU A 40 -7.07 24.35 -10.21
N LEU A 41 -8.10 23.52 -10.05
CA LEU A 41 -9.47 23.83 -10.48
C LEU A 41 -10.28 24.62 -9.43
N GLY A 42 -9.72 24.90 -8.25
CA GLY A 42 -10.40 25.58 -7.14
C GLY A 42 -11.48 24.73 -6.45
N LEU A 43 -11.42 23.41 -6.59
CA LEU A 43 -12.35 22.45 -5.99
C LEU A 43 -11.87 22.04 -4.58
N ASN A 44 -11.82 23.00 -3.65
CA ASN A 44 -11.18 22.82 -2.35
C ASN A 44 -11.75 21.66 -1.50
N ASP A 45 -13.07 21.45 -1.51
CA ASP A 45 -13.68 20.34 -0.77
C ASP A 45 -13.22 18.98 -1.32
N ALA A 46 -13.12 18.85 -2.65
CA ALA A 46 -12.62 17.65 -3.29
C ALA A 46 -11.12 17.45 -3.00
N ALA A 47 -10.33 18.52 -3.01
CA ALA A 47 -8.92 18.46 -2.64
C ALA A 47 -8.72 17.97 -1.19
N SER A 48 -9.55 18.43 -0.25
CA SER A 48 -9.51 17.96 1.15
C SER A 48 -9.80 16.46 1.26
N LEU A 49 -10.88 15.99 0.62
CA LEU A 49 -11.25 14.58 0.66
C LEU A 49 -10.20 13.69 -0.02
N LEU A 50 -9.64 14.14 -1.15
CA LEU A 50 -8.56 13.42 -1.84
C LEU A 50 -7.26 13.40 -1.03
N GLN A 51 -7.00 14.44 -0.23
CA GLN A 51 -5.86 14.48 0.68
C GLN A 51 -6.06 13.52 1.87
N GLU A 52 -7.27 13.45 2.43
CA GLU A 52 -7.61 12.47 3.48
C GLU A 52 -7.37 11.04 2.98
N THR A 53 -7.90 10.67 1.82
CA THR A 53 -7.66 9.34 1.25
C THR A 53 -6.19 9.10 0.93
N LEU A 54 -5.48 10.09 0.36
CA LEU A 54 -4.04 9.97 0.10
C LEU A 54 -3.22 9.69 1.37
N ASP A 55 -3.60 10.28 2.51
CA ASP A 55 -2.92 10.06 3.78
C ASP A 55 -3.25 8.69 4.37
N GLU A 56 -4.49 8.20 4.20
CA GLU A 56 -4.89 6.84 4.54
C GLU A 56 -4.07 5.79 3.76
N GLU A 57 -3.95 5.92 2.44
CA GLU A 57 -3.19 4.93 1.63
C GLU A 57 -1.69 4.94 1.96
N LYS A 58 -1.11 6.11 2.26
CA LYS A 58 0.28 6.19 2.73
C LYS A 58 0.47 5.51 4.08
N ALA A 59 -0.49 5.66 4.99
CA ALA A 59 -0.44 4.99 6.28
C ALA A 59 -0.58 3.48 6.13
N THR A 60 -1.45 3.01 5.21
CA THR A 60 -1.59 1.59 4.88
C THR A 60 -0.31 1.02 4.28
N ASP A 61 0.31 1.69 3.31
CA ASP A 61 1.59 1.26 2.71
C ASP A 61 2.72 1.18 3.75
N GLN A 62 2.78 2.16 4.66
CA GLN A 62 3.73 2.12 5.78
C GLN A 62 3.47 0.93 6.70
N ALA A 63 2.22 0.67 7.07
CA ALA A 63 1.86 -0.48 7.91
C ALA A 63 2.21 -1.81 7.22
N LEU A 64 2.00 -1.92 5.90
CA LEU A 64 2.42 -3.09 5.12
C LEU A 64 3.94 -3.25 5.12
N THR A 65 4.69 -2.15 5.02
CA THR A 65 6.15 -2.16 5.13
C THR A 65 6.62 -2.68 6.49
N GLU A 66 6.02 -2.18 7.58
CA GLU A 66 6.32 -2.65 8.94
C GLU A 66 6.02 -4.15 9.10
N ILE A 67 4.89 -4.64 8.56
CA ILE A 67 4.58 -6.07 8.55
C ILE A 67 5.66 -6.84 7.77
N ALA A 68 6.08 -6.37 6.61
CA ALA A 68 7.10 -7.02 5.79
C ALA A 68 8.42 -7.19 6.55
N GLU A 69 8.86 -6.13 7.25
CA GLU A 69 10.08 -6.15 8.05
C GLU A 69 9.97 -7.14 9.22
N THR A 70 8.81 -7.24 9.87
CA THR A 70 8.61 -8.22 10.96
C THR A 70 8.65 -9.67 10.47
N VAL A 71 8.05 -9.97 9.31
CA VAL A 71 8.06 -11.31 8.71
C VAL A 71 9.48 -11.70 8.30
N VAL A 72 10.22 -10.80 7.64
CA VAL A 72 11.62 -11.04 7.24
C VAL A 72 12.51 -11.26 8.46
N ASN A 73 12.32 -10.50 9.53
CA ASN A 73 13.10 -10.65 10.76
C ASN A 73 12.80 -11.96 11.50
N GLN A 74 11.55 -12.45 11.48
CA GLN A 74 11.21 -13.75 12.06
C GLN A 74 11.83 -14.92 11.28
N GLU A 75 11.83 -14.87 9.94
CA GLU A 75 12.45 -15.94 9.14
C GLU A 75 13.99 -15.93 9.21
N GLY A 76 14.61 -14.79 9.53
CA GLY A 76 16.06 -14.66 9.68
C GLY A 76 16.63 -15.16 11.02
N GLU A 77 15.82 -15.26 12.07
CA GLU A 77 16.25 -15.79 13.38
C GLU A 77 16.17 -17.32 13.47
N ASP A 78 15.37 -17.96 12.60
CA ASP A 78 15.20 -19.42 12.54
C ASP A 78 16.16 -20.14 11.56
N ALA A 79 17.11 -19.41 10.95
CA ALA A 79 18.11 -19.92 9.99
C ALA A 79 19.54 -20.01 10.57
#